data_AF-A0A0K8MGX9-F1
#
_entry.id   AF-A0A0K8MGX9-F1
#
_cell.length_a   1.000
_cell.length_b   1.000
_cell.length_c   1.000
_cell.angle_alpha   90.00
_cell.angle_beta   90.00
_cell.angle_gamma   90.00
#
_symmetry.space_group_name_H-M   'P 1'
#
loop_
_entity.id
_entity.type
_entity.pdbx_description
1 polymer ?
#
loop_
_entity_poly.entity_id
_entity_poly.type
_entity_poly.pdbx_seq_one_letter_code
_entity_poly.pdbx_strand_id
1 'polypeptide(L)'
;MLTKNAELLLKSFINNNFDPINPHVSYFSEGEIFSKSPIKGEKRTEIALSELTDAKYIEKMTAVYCITTSGSTYFDLKKDQF
;
A
#
# COMPACT_ATOMS: atom_id res chain seq x y z
N MET A 1 5.95 12.70 6.78
CA MET A 1 6.16 11.47 7.59
C MET A 1 4.86 10.70 7.54
N LEU A 2 4.90 9.39 7.23
CA LEU A 2 3.69 8.58 7.14
C LEU A 2 3.12 8.27 8.52
N THR A 3 1.81 8.12 8.63
CA THR A 3 1.16 7.56 9.81
C THR A 3 1.40 6.05 9.89
N LYS A 4 1.30 5.48 11.10
CA LYS A 4 1.47 4.03 11.31
C LYS A 4 0.53 3.18 10.43
N ASN A 5 -0.69 3.66 10.16
CA ASN A 5 -1.63 2.95 9.30
C ASN A 5 -1.17 2.99 7.84
N ALA A 6 -0.74 4.15 7.34
CA ALA A 6 -0.18 4.28 5.99
C ALA A 6 1.09 3.43 5.83
N GLU A 7 1.99 3.41 6.81
CA GLU A 7 3.19 2.55 6.80
C GLU A 7 2.84 1.06 6.77
N LEU A 8 1.88 0.63 7.60
CA LEU A 8 1.38 -0.75 7.63
C LEU A 8 0.77 -1.16 6.29
N LEU A 9 -0.02 -0.26 5.68
CA LEU A 9 -0.68 -0.53 4.41
C LEU A 9 0.33 -0.59 3.26
N LEU A 10 1.29 0.35 3.22
CA LEU A 10 2.37 0.37 2.22
C LEU A 10 3.23 -0.90 2.31
N LYS A 11 3.45 -1.43 3.52
CA LYS A 11 4.13 -2.72 3.71
C LYS A 11 3.37 -3.86 3.04
N SER A 12 2.04 -3.86 3.14
CA SER A 12 1.22 -4.89 2.49
C SER A 12 1.22 -4.77 0.97
N PHE A 13 1.28 -3.54 0.44
CA PHE A 13 1.46 -3.31 -0.99
C PHE A 13 2.78 -3.95 -1.47
N ILE A 14 3.90 -3.59 -0.85
CA ILE A 14 5.24 -4.01 -1.31
C ILE A 14 5.49 -5.50 -1.16
N ASN A 15 4.95 -6.12 -0.10
CA ASN A 15 5.06 -7.56 0.08
C ASN A 15 4.04 -8.35 -0.75
N ASN A 16 3.23 -7.67 -1.57
CA ASN A 16 2.20 -8.27 -2.40
C ASN A 16 1.20 -9.11 -1.58
N ASN A 17 0.82 -8.62 -0.39
CA ASN A 17 -0.11 -9.33 0.51
C ASN A 17 -1.56 -9.32 -0.01
N PHE A 18 -1.84 -8.58 -1.07
CA PHE A 18 -3.18 -8.42 -1.64
C PHE A 18 -3.45 -9.39 -2.81
N ASP A 19 -2.41 -9.81 -3.56
CA ASP A 19 -2.53 -10.81 -4.62
C ASP A 19 -1.47 -11.92 -4.47
N PRO A 20 -1.78 -13.01 -3.73
CA PRO A 20 -0.86 -14.12 -3.52
C PRO A 20 -0.72 -15.04 -4.76
N ILE A 21 -1.52 -14.84 -5.81
CA ILE A 21 -1.56 -15.73 -6.98
C ILE A 21 -0.57 -15.25 -8.04
N ASN A 22 -0.36 -13.94 -8.14
CA ASN A 22 0.52 -13.37 -9.16
C ASN A 22 1.50 -12.35 -8.57
N PRO A 23 2.63 -12.82 -7.99
CA PRO A 23 3.56 -11.98 -7.20
C PRO A 23 4.25 -10.88 -8.02
N HIS A 24 4.11 -10.89 -9.35
CA HIS A 24 4.64 -9.88 -10.27
C HIS A 24 3.66 -8.75 -10.59
N VAL A 25 2.41 -8.83 -10.12
CA VAL A 25 1.40 -7.81 -10.38
C VAL A 25 1.61 -6.65 -9.41
N SER A 26 1.90 -5.47 -9.96
CA SER A 26 2.07 -4.23 -9.19
C SER A 26 0.76 -3.44 -9.08
N TYR A 27 -0.39 -4.08 -9.33
CA TYR A 27 -1.71 -3.45 -9.41
C TYR A 27 -2.69 -4.18 -8.50
N PHE A 28 -3.39 -3.43 -7.65
CA PHE A 28 -4.24 -3.96 -6.60
C PHE A 28 -5.62 -3.35 -6.70
N SER A 29 -6.67 -4.18 -6.82
CA SER A 29 -8.03 -3.64 -6.88
C SER A 29 -8.45 -3.04 -5.54
N GLU A 30 -9.28 -2.00 -5.59
CA GLU A 30 -9.79 -1.34 -4.38
C GLU A 30 -10.48 -2.33 -3.44
N GLY A 31 -11.31 -3.24 -3.97
CA GLY A 31 -11.99 -4.27 -3.17
C GLY A 31 -11.04 -5.27 -2.49
N GLU A 32 -9.94 -5.65 -3.13
CA GLU A 32 -8.93 -6.51 -2.51
C GLU A 32 -8.17 -5.80 -1.40
N ILE A 33 -7.85 -4.52 -1.59
CA ILE A 33 -7.19 -3.72 -0.57
C ILE A 33 -8.08 -3.63 0.67
N PHE A 34 -9.37 -3.34 0.52
CA PHE A 34 -10.29 -3.26 1.65
C PHE A 34 -10.50 -4.60 2.35
N SER A 35 -10.70 -5.67 1.59
CA SER A 35 -10.96 -7.00 2.16
C SER A 35 -9.76 -7.62 2.86
N LYS A 36 -8.53 -7.32 2.39
CA LYS A 36 -7.28 -7.87 2.94
C LYS A 36 -6.45 -6.83 3.69
N SER A 37 -7.00 -5.64 3.96
CA SER A 37 -6.30 -4.58 4.66
C SER A 37 -5.86 -5.07 6.05
N PRO A 38 -4.59 -4.85 6.44
CA PRO A 38 -4.14 -5.11 7.80
C PRO A 38 -4.69 -4.08 8.81
N ILE A 39 -5.34 -3.01 8.34
CA ILE A 39 -5.92 -1.96 9.17
C ILE A 39 -7.38 -2.33 9.51
N LYS A 40 -7.73 -2.34 10.80
CA LYS A 40 -9.10 -2.57 11.25
C LYS A 40 -10.01 -1.37 10.91
N GLY A 41 -10.93 -1.57 9.98
CA GLY A 41 -12.02 -0.65 9.62
C GLY A 41 -11.78 0.09 8.30
N GLU A 42 -12.78 0.08 7.42
CA GLU A 42 -12.71 0.62 6.05
C GLU A 42 -12.29 2.09 6.01
N LYS A 43 -12.92 2.95 6.82
CA LYS A 43 -12.58 4.37 6.89
C LYS A 43 -11.12 4.65 7.23
N ARG A 44 -10.47 3.79 8.03
CA ARG A 44 -9.04 3.94 8.36
C ARG A 44 -8.15 3.50 7.19
N THR A 45 -8.56 2.46 6.47
CA THR A 45 -7.92 2.03 5.22
C THR A 45 -8.04 3.12 4.15
N GLU A 46 -9.20 3.77 4.00
CA GLU A 46 -9.41 4.90 3.09
C GLU A 46 -8.45 6.07 3.39
N ILE A 47 -8.37 6.48 4.66
CA ILE A 47 -7.47 7.56 5.08
C ILE A 47 -6.01 7.20 4.76
N ALA A 48 -5.60 5.96 5.06
CA ALA A 48 -4.26 5.48 4.75
C ALA A 48 -3.99 5.44 3.23
N LEU A 49 -4.96 5.00 2.42
CA LEU A 49 -4.87 5.03 0.96
C LEU A 49 -4.70 6.45 0.41
N SER A 50 -5.50 7.39 0.91
CA SER A 50 -5.39 8.80 0.54
C SER A 50 -4.00 9.34 0.88
N GLU A 51 -3.53 9.08 2.10
CA GLU A 51 -2.20 9.53 2.53
C GLU A 51 -1.08 8.96 1.67
N LEU A 52 -1.14 7.67 1.31
CA LEU A 52 -0.15 7.04 0.42
C LEU A 52 -0.19 7.59 -1.00
N THR A 53 -1.38 7.95 -1.49
CA THR A 53 -1.57 8.56 -2.81
C THR A 53 -1.04 10.00 -2.82
N ASP A 54 -1.39 10.81 -1.82
CA ASP A 54 -0.94 12.20 -1.67
C ASP A 54 0.59 12.28 -1.51
N ALA A 55 1.16 11.31 -0.77
CA ALA A 55 2.61 11.18 -0.61
C ALA A 55 3.31 10.49 -1.79
N LYS A 56 2.57 10.11 -2.84
CA LYS A 56 3.09 9.49 -4.08
C LYS A 56 3.81 8.17 -3.87
N TYR A 57 3.47 7.41 -2.83
CA TYR A 57 3.97 6.05 -2.63
C TYR A 57 3.19 5.02 -3.44
N ILE A 58 1.91 5.32 -3.70
CA ILE A 58 1.05 4.58 -4.61
C ILE A 58 0.36 5.54 -5.58
N GLU A 59 -0.13 5.03 -6.69
CA GLU A 59 -0.92 5.76 -7.67
C GLU A 59 -2.22 5.01 -7.96
N LYS A 60 -3.34 5.73 -8.05
CA LYS A 60 -4.64 5.15 -8.43
C LYS A 60 -4.85 5.30 -9.93
N MET A 61 -4.92 4.19 -10.65
CA MET A 61 -5.29 4.14 -12.07
C MET A 61 -6.69 3.52 -12.19
N THR A 62 -7.70 4.37 -12.42
CA THR A 62 -9.11 3.97 -12.49
C THR A 62 -9.59 3.30 -11.19
N ALA A 63 -9.58 1.97 -11.13
CA ALA A 63 -10.06 1.16 -10.00
C ALA A 63 -8.96 0.29 -9.36
N VAL A 64 -7.70 0.47 -9.79
CA VAL A 64 -6.55 -0.24 -9.25
C VAL A 64 -5.53 0.74 -8.69
N TYR A 65 -4.80 0.31 -7.68
CA TYR A 65 -3.69 1.04 -7.09
C TYR A 65 -2.38 0.35 -7.45
N CYS A 66 -1.35 1.11 -7.79
CA CYS A 66 -0.01 0.58 -8.04
C CYS A 66 1.06 1.24 -7.18
N ILE A 67 2.14 0.52 -6.93
CA ILE A 67 3.27 1.03 -6.14
C ILE A 67 4.18 1.86 -7.04
N THR A 68 4.60 3.02 -6.57
CA THR A 68 5.60 3.84 -7.26
C THR A 68 7.02 3.49 -6.77
N THR A 69 8.04 3.95 -7.49
CA THR A 69 9.44 3.83 -7.06
C THR A 69 9.69 4.44 -5.66
N SER A 70 8.96 5.50 -5.30
CA SER A 70 9.02 6.09 -3.95
C SER A 70 8.58 5.11 -2.87
N GLY A 71 7.55 4.29 -3.15
CA GLY A 71 7.06 3.25 -2.24
C GLY A 71 8.12 2.22 -1.92
N SER A 72 8.72 1.64 -2.97
CA SER A 72 9.82 0.67 -2.84
C SER A 72 11.01 1.26 -2.09
N THR A 73 11.42 2.49 -2.44
CA THR A 73 12.56 3.18 -1.82
C THR A 73 12.34 3.43 -0.32
N TYR A 74 11.11 3.78 0.09
CA TYR A 74 10.79 3.99 1.51
C TYR A 74 11.09 2.74 2.35
N PHE A 75 10.74 1.55 1.86
CA PHE A 75 11.04 0.31 2.58
C PHE A 75 12.50 -0.10 2.50
N ASP A 76 13.18 0.14 1.39
CA ASP A 76 14.62 -0.14 1.32
C ASP A 76 15.40 0.71 2.34
N LEU A 77 15.02 1.98 2.53
CA LEU A 77 15.58 2.84 3.58
C LEU A 77 15.18 2.43 5.01
N LYS A 78 14.07 1.71 5.17
CA LYS A 78 13.55 1.24 6.47
C LYS A 78 13.97 -0.20 6.81
N LYS A 79 14.41 -1.01 5.84
CA LYS A 79 14.93 -2.37 6.06
C LYS A 79 16.15 -2.37 6.98
N ASP A 80 17.01 -1.36 6.89
CA ASP A 80 18.16 -1.21 7.80
C ASP A 80 17.78 -0.79 9.23
N GLN A 81 16.48 -0.56 9.51
CA GLN A 81 15.97 -0.13 10.81
C GLN A 81 15.17 -1.21 11.56
N PHE A 82 15.09 -2.45 11.05
CA PHE A 82 14.38 -3.57 11.67
C PHE A 82 15.19 -4.87 11.69
#